data_AF-A0A9P6HK45-F1
#
_entry.id   AF-A0A9P6HK45-F1
#
_cell.length_a   1.000
_cell.length_b   1.000
_cell.length_c   1.000
_cell.angle_alpha   90.00
_cell.angle_beta   90.00
_cell.angle_gamma   90.00
#
_symmetry.space_group_name_H-M   'P 1'
#
loop_
_entity.id
_entity.type
_entity.pdbx_description
1 polymer ?
#
loop_
_entity_poly.entity_id
_entity_poly.type
_entity_poly.pdbx_seq_one_letter_code
_entity_poly.pdbx_strand_id
1 'polypeptide(L)'
;MALPFIPVSPEQAAINIARKMEFVREGIMDRGEYLADQTVLERVAWEPYGHGQRLTVIPLPSSTPSPCECDGTPSPANCNRVANDPPDDAALTTNDNSDPSPEPVDVPASPPVPAVLMIVTQLVPGMSWLYPDGCWTGPTRFVDNFTNLKLLCTGGPPTHPRFVNDYATLIANLNSIMDRIKDSSNGRNTIVSGPANYIRVRHRLFVEYEDADSADPAGEFLQRLSLNRSLKLPVDAAYTRVWPTSTTTAAEALASAAETHRVEPLPAYDLNGVLMEPQYYTRRLDGATVVLHFELSHHPICKSREGAPVDTFSARVVQIRVILPPTGASPATPRKKKLLPQDDYFVHSLPPSVAGMMTRMTRRMDSHEKSSGMQSFASSSSSGSS
;
A
#
# COMPACT_ATOMS: atom_id res chain seq x y z
N MET A 1 37.47 -12.62 -19.49
CA MET A 1 36.65 -13.25 -20.55
C MET A 1 35.20 -13.15 -20.11
N ALA A 2 34.34 -12.49 -20.88
CA ALA A 2 32.90 -12.46 -20.57
C ALA A 2 32.27 -13.79 -21.05
N LEU A 3 31.48 -14.44 -20.20
CA LEU A 3 30.72 -15.62 -20.61
C LEU A 3 29.69 -15.21 -21.69
N PRO A 4 29.48 -16.02 -22.74
CA PRO A 4 28.49 -15.71 -23.77
C PRO A 4 27.07 -15.70 -23.16
N PHE A 5 26.30 -14.66 -23.46
CA PHE A 5 24.89 -14.59 -23.12
C PHE A 5 24.11 -15.59 -23.98
N ILE A 6 23.50 -16.60 -23.35
CA ILE A 6 22.63 -17.57 -24.03
C ILE A 6 21.18 -17.10 -23.84
N PRO A 7 20.47 -16.67 -24.90
CA PRO A 7 19.09 -16.24 -24.79
C PRO A 7 18.18 -17.41 -24.39
N VAL A 8 17.26 -17.18 -23.46
CA VAL A 8 16.25 -18.16 -23.05
C VAL A 8 15.18 -18.26 -24.14
N SER A 9 14.78 -19.49 -24.51
CA SER A 9 13.70 -19.68 -25.49
C SER A 9 12.36 -19.17 -24.94
N PRO A 10 11.40 -18.72 -25.78
CA PRO A 10 10.09 -18.28 -25.32
C PRO A 10 9.33 -19.35 -24.51
N GLU A 11 9.45 -20.61 -24.90
CA GLU A 11 8.85 -21.74 -24.19
C GLU A 11 9.46 -21.92 -22.79
N GLN A 12 10.79 -21.89 -22.68
CA GLN A 12 11.46 -21.99 -21.40
C GLN A 12 11.14 -20.78 -20.50
N ALA A 13 11.01 -19.58 -21.09
CA ALA A 13 10.58 -18.39 -20.37
C ALA A 13 9.15 -18.55 -19.80
N ALA A 14 8.21 -19.11 -20.58
CA ALA A 14 6.86 -19.40 -20.11
C ALA A 14 6.84 -20.42 -18.98
N ILE A 15 7.63 -21.50 -19.07
CA ILE A 15 7.77 -22.50 -18.00
C ILE A 15 8.33 -21.86 -16.72
N ASN A 16 9.36 -21.01 -16.85
CA ASN A 16 9.95 -20.31 -15.71
C ASN A 16 8.96 -19.36 -15.06
N ILE A 17 8.14 -18.65 -15.85
CA ILE A 17 7.07 -17.77 -15.34
C ILE A 17 6.02 -18.60 -14.60
N ALA A 18 5.54 -19.70 -15.17
CA ALA A 18 4.53 -20.55 -14.53
C ALA A 18 5.02 -21.09 -13.18
N ARG A 19 6.27 -21.60 -13.11
CA ARG A 19 6.89 -22.06 -11.86
C ARG A 19 7.04 -20.94 -10.85
N LYS A 20 7.44 -19.73 -11.28
CA LYS A 20 7.51 -18.56 -10.41
C LYS A 20 6.14 -18.22 -9.84
N MET A 21 5.07 -18.27 -10.65
CA MET A 21 3.72 -17.97 -10.19
C MET A 21 3.19 -19.03 -9.22
N GLU A 22 3.54 -20.29 -9.41
CA GLU A 22 3.21 -21.37 -8.45
C GLU A 22 3.88 -21.10 -7.10
N PHE A 23 5.19 -20.86 -7.09
CA PHE A 23 5.95 -20.56 -5.89
C PHE A 23 5.41 -19.31 -5.16
N VAL A 24 5.01 -18.28 -5.91
CA VAL A 24 4.36 -17.10 -5.33
C VAL A 24 3.04 -17.48 -4.65
N ARG A 25 2.20 -18.29 -5.31
CA ARG A 25 0.91 -18.71 -4.78
C ARG A 25 1.04 -19.56 -3.52
N GLU A 26 1.97 -20.51 -3.51
CA GLU A 26 2.27 -21.33 -2.33
C GLU A 26 2.75 -20.43 -1.17
N GLY A 27 3.70 -19.53 -1.44
CA GLY A 27 4.23 -18.64 -0.40
C GLY A 27 3.22 -17.64 0.19
N ILE A 28 2.16 -17.26 -0.55
CA ILE A 28 1.07 -16.43 0.01
C ILE A 28 0.01 -17.30 0.72
N MET A 29 -0.22 -18.53 0.28
CA MET A 29 -1.10 -19.49 0.98
C MET A 29 -0.54 -19.84 2.35
N ASP A 30 0.76 -20.14 2.45
CA ASP A 30 1.41 -20.55 3.69
C ASP A 30 1.31 -19.50 4.82
N ARG A 31 1.17 -18.22 4.46
CA ARG A 31 0.98 -17.13 5.42
C ARG A 31 -0.42 -17.08 6.01
N GLY A 32 -1.42 -17.64 5.32
CA GLY A 32 -2.80 -17.71 5.81
C GLY A 32 -3.62 -16.42 5.73
N GLU A 33 -3.11 -15.40 5.05
CA GLU A 33 -3.77 -14.09 4.89
C GLU A 33 -4.22 -13.86 3.44
N TYR A 34 -4.04 -14.86 2.57
CA TYR A 34 -4.44 -14.77 1.17
C TYR A 34 -5.95 -14.92 1.04
N LEU A 35 -6.62 -13.91 0.49
CA LEU A 35 -8.10 -13.89 0.47
C LEU A 35 -8.74 -14.98 -0.39
N ALA A 36 -8.01 -15.60 -1.32
CA ALA A 36 -8.53 -16.75 -2.07
C ALA A 36 -8.41 -18.08 -1.29
N ASP A 37 -7.76 -18.09 -0.12
CA ASP A 37 -7.83 -19.20 0.82
C ASP A 37 -9.11 -19.10 1.65
N GLN A 38 -9.86 -20.19 1.75
CA GLN A 38 -11.07 -20.24 2.57
C GLN A 38 -10.77 -20.12 4.06
N THR A 39 -9.59 -20.58 4.50
CA THR A 39 -9.21 -20.56 5.93
C THR A 39 -9.05 -19.14 6.47
N VAL A 40 -8.87 -18.13 5.60
CA VAL A 40 -8.76 -16.72 5.99
C VAL A 40 -9.97 -16.26 6.81
N LEU A 41 -11.16 -16.80 6.50
CA LEU A 41 -12.41 -16.46 7.16
C LEU A 41 -12.45 -16.90 8.63
N GLU A 42 -11.66 -17.89 9.02
CA GLU A 42 -11.57 -18.40 10.39
C GLU A 42 -10.47 -17.70 11.19
N ARG A 43 -9.63 -16.92 10.51
CA ARG A 43 -8.43 -16.28 11.06
C ARG A 43 -8.57 -14.78 11.27
N VAL A 44 -9.71 -14.20 10.89
CA VAL A 44 -9.93 -12.75 11.00
C VAL A 44 -11.22 -12.42 11.75
N ALA A 45 -11.15 -11.38 12.58
CA ALA A 45 -12.27 -10.83 13.32
C ALA A 45 -12.31 -9.30 13.17
N TRP A 46 -13.47 -8.72 13.40
CA TRP A 46 -13.63 -7.28 13.46
C TRP A 46 -13.52 -6.82 14.91
N GLU A 47 -12.62 -5.89 15.18
CA GLU A 47 -12.40 -5.33 16.51
C GLU A 47 -12.69 -3.82 16.53
N PRO A 48 -13.28 -3.28 17.61
CA PRO A 48 -13.43 -1.85 17.79
C PRO A 48 -12.09 -1.11 17.69
N TYR A 49 -12.06 -0.02 16.94
CA TYR A 49 -10.87 0.81 16.78
C TYR A 49 -11.26 2.27 16.50
N GLY A 50 -11.02 3.15 17.47
CA GLY A 50 -11.44 4.55 17.42
C GLY A 50 -12.96 4.67 17.26
N HIS A 51 -13.39 5.36 16.21
CA HIS A 51 -14.80 5.55 15.86
C HIS A 51 -15.35 4.50 14.87
N GLY A 52 -14.59 3.45 14.58
CA GLY A 52 -14.99 2.38 13.67
C GLY A 52 -14.54 1.02 14.16
N GLN A 53 -14.35 0.11 13.22
CA GLN A 53 -13.77 -1.20 13.47
C GLN A 53 -12.64 -1.47 12.48
N ARG A 54 -11.69 -2.29 12.90
CA ARG A 54 -10.58 -2.75 12.07
C ARG A 54 -10.57 -4.26 12.05
N LEU A 55 -10.21 -4.82 10.90
CA LEU A 55 -10.02 -6.26 10.78
C LEU A 55 -8.69 -6.65 11.45
N THR A 56 -8.74 -7.63 12.33
CA THR A 56 -7.59 -8.14 13.11
C THR A 56 -7.41 -9.63 12.89
N VAL A 57 -6.19 -10.12 13.14
CA VAL A 57 -5.89 -11.55 13.12
C VAL A 57 -6.32 -12.16 14.46
N ILE A 58 -7.08 -13.25 14.39
CA ILE A 58 -7.39 -14.08 15.56
C ILE A 58 -6.11 -14.86 15.90
N PRO A 59 -5.51 -14.67 17.09
CA PRO A 59 -4.37 -15.45 17.50
C PRO A 59 -4.75 -16.93 17.45
N LEU A 60 -3.99 -17.73 16.69
CA LEU A 60 -4.14 -19.17 16.77
C LEU A 60 -3.93 -19.56 18.24
N PRO A 61 -4.79 -20.42 18.81
CA PRO A 61 -4.56 -20.92 20.15
C PRO A 61 -3.15 -21.49 20.14
N SER A 62 -2.22 -20.83 20.83
CA SER A 62 -0.84 -21.28 20.92
C SER A 62 -0.95 -22.71 21.36
N SER A 63 -0.56 -23.66 20.50
CA SER A 63 -0.61 -25.07 20.84
C SER A 63 0.07 -25.17 22.19
N THR A 64 -0.72 -25.37 23.24
CA THR A 64 -0.22 -25.36 24.61
C THR A 64 0.95 -26.31 24.57
N PRO A 65 2.18 -25.88 24.89
CA PRO A 65 3.35 -26.72 24.71
C PRO A 65 2.99 -28.03 25.38
N SER A 66 2.80 -29.07 24.57
CA SER A 66 2.31 -30.35 25.05
C SER A 66 3.22 -30.66 26.23
N PRO A 67 2.68 -30.81 27.46
CA PRO A 67 3.51 -30.91 28.65
C PRO A 67 4.57 -31.93 28.31
N CYS A 68 5.82 -31.48 28.28
CA CYS A 68 6.92 -32.29 27.81
C CYS A 68 6.79 -33.60 28.56
N GLU A 69 6.33 -34.65 27.90
CA GLU A 69 6.43 -36.00 28.43
C GLU A 69 7.93 -36.24 28.41
N CYS A 70 8.59 -35.79 29.47
CA CYS A 70 9.81 -36.38 29.98
C CYS A 70 9.44 -37.79 30.39
N ASP A 71 9.15 -38.60 29.39
CA ASP A 71 9.02 -40.02 29.50
C ASP A 71 10.42 -40.48 29.88
N GLY A 72 10.58 -40.66 31.19
CA GLY A 72 11.81 -41.02 31.85
C GLY A 72 12.23 -42.40 31.41
N THR A 73 12.67 -42.52 30.16
CA THR A 73 13.35 -43.69 29.66
C THR A 73 14.79 -43.55 30.15
N PRO A 74 15.21 -44.32 31.17
CA PRO A 74 16.61 -44.31 31.57
C PRO A 74 17.43 -44.80 30.38
N SER A 75 18.21 -43.88 29.80
CA SER A 75 19.26 -44.23 28.85
C SER A 75 20.24 -45.18 29.55
N PRO A 76 20.42 -46.42 29.07
CA PRO A 76 21.41 -47.30 29.66
C PRO A 76 22.79 -46.92 29.09
N ALA A 77 23.67 -46.54 30.03
CA ALA A 77 25.12 -46.62 29.91
C ALA A 77 25.82 -45.72 28.86
N ASN A 78 26.38 -44.60 29.34
CA ASN A 78 27.82 -44.43 29.19
C ASN A 78 28.40 -43.57 30.32
N CYS A 79 28.81 -44.25 31.38
CA CYS A 79 29.52 -43.66 32.51
C CYS A 79 31.00 -43.56 32.16
N ASN A 80 31.54 -42.35 32.07
CA ASN A 80 32.95 -42.13 32.40
C ASN A 80 33.05 -41.06 33.50
N ARG A 81 33.24 -41.59 34.71
CA ARG A 81 33.60 -40.91 35.95
C ARG A 81 34.93 -40.17 35.78
N VAL A 82 34.99 -38.94 36.27
CA VAL A 82 36.13 -38.47 37.05
C VAL A 82 35.57 -37.90 38.35
N ALA A 83 36.03 -38.48 39.45
CA ALA A 83 35.67 -38.22 40.82
C ALA A 83 36.53 -37.10 41.43
N ASN A 84 36.25 -36.80 42.72
CA ASN A 84 36.91 -35.90 43.69
C ASN A 84 36.12 -34.58 43.84
N ASP A 85 35.60 -34.13 44.99
CA ASP A 85 35.68 -34.49 46.43
C ASP A 85 34.37 -33.98 47.12
N PRO A 86 34.33 -33.62 48.43
CA PRO A 86 33.99 -34.45 49.58
C PRO A 86 32.69 -33.97 50.31
N PRO A 87 32.26 -34.66 51.40
CA PRO A 87 30.98 -34.41 52.07
C PRO A 87 31.15 -33.40 53.20
N ASP A 88 30.22 -32.46 53.33
CA ASP A 88 30.03 -31.72 54.58
C ASP A 88 28.56 -31.74 54.99
N ASP A 89 28.38 -32.30 56.19
CA ASP A 89 27.18 -32.34 56.99
C ASP A 89 26.72 -30.91 57.33
N ALA A 90 25.45 -30.61 57.08
CA ALA A 90 24.72 -29.65 57.91
C ALA A 90 23.21 -29.89 57.77
N ALA A 91 22.64 -30.43 58.85
CA ALA A 91 21.24 -30.34 59.17
C ALA A 91 20.75 -28.88 59.10
N LEU A 92 19.53 -28.63 58.62
CA LEU A 92 18.47 -27.98 59.40
C LEU A 92 17.20 -27.72 58.57
N THR A 93 16.07 -28.00 59.22
CA THR A 93 14.76 -27.33 59.12
C THR A 93 14.03 -27.35 57.77
N THR A 94 13.18 -28.36 57.63
CA THR A 94 11.93 -28.30 56.87
C THR A 94 10.99 -27.24 57.47
N ASN A 95 11.12 -25.99 57.02
CA ASN A 95 10.07 -25.00 57.21
C ASN A 95 9.07 -25.16 56.06
N ASP A 96 7.96 -25.81 56.41
CA ASP A 96 6.73 -25.95 55.64
C ASP A 96 6.03 -24.59 55.56
N ASN A 97 6.62 -23.67 54.79
CA ASN A 97 5.94 -22.46 54.35
C ASN A 97 5.16 -22.82 53.09
N SER A 98 3.91 -23.22 53.31
CA SER A 98 2.85 -23.25 52.31
C SER A 98 2.67 -21.84 51.74
N ASP A 99 3.56 -21.48 50.81
CA ASP A 99 3.54 -20.25 50.05
C ASP A 99 2.19 -20.20 49.31
N PRO A 100 1.30 -19.23 49.62
CA PRO A 100 0.02 -19.13 48.95
C PRO A 100 0.30 -18.98 47.45
N SER A 101 -0.11 -20.00 46.70
CA SER A 101 -0.03 -20.05 45.24
C SER A 101 -0.30 -18.65 44.69
N PRO A 102 0.68 -18.01 44.02
CA PRO A 102 0.55 -16.62 43.60
C PRO A 102 -0.75 -16.50 42.82
N GLU A 103 -1.64 -15.62 43.29
CA GLU A 103 -2.88 -15.35 42.57
C GLU A 103 -2.52 -15.03 41.11
N PRO A 104 -3.24 -15.61 40.14
CA PRO A 104 -2.93 -15.45 38.73
C PRO A 104 -2.86 -13.95 38.44
N VAL A 105 -1.65 -13.46 38.17
CA VAL A 105 -1.44 -12.07 37.77
C VAL A 105 -2.17 -11.92 36.45
N ASP A 106 -3.24 -11.12 36.43
CA ASP A 106 -3.98 -10.77 35.22
C ASP A 106 -3.03 -10.06 34.25
N VAL A 107 -2.37 -10.84 33.39
CA VAL A 107 -1.53 -10.30 32.33
C VAL A 107 -2.46 -9.55 31.38
N PRO A 108 -2.28 -8.23 31.17
CA PRO A 108 -3.14 -7.48 30.27
C PRO A 108 -3.08 -8.12 28.88
N ALA A 109 -4.24 -8.36 28.29
CA ALA A 109 -4.34 -8.95 26.95
C ALA A 109 -3.51 -8.12 25.96
N SER A 110 -2.70 -8.79 25.13
CA SER A 110 -1.94 -8.13 24.09
C SER A 110 -2.88 -7.36 23.14
N PRO A 111 -2.50 -6.16 22.66
CA PRO A 111 -3.35 -5.39 21.77
C PRO A 111 -3.66 -6.20 20.49
N PRO A 112 -4.89 -6.09 19.95
CA PRO A 112 -5.27 -6.77 18.72
C PRO A 112 -4.37 -6.40 17.54
N VAL A 113 -3.89 -7.41 16.82
CA VAL A 113 -2.99 -7.25 15.67
C VAL A 113 -3.79 -7.01 14.39
N PRO A 114 -3.58 -5.90 13.65
CA PRO A 114 -4.22 -5.66 12.36
C PRO A 114 -4.00 -6.81 11.37
N ALA A 115 -5.05 -7.22 10.65
CA ALA A 115 -4.95 -8.21 9.59
C ALA A 115 -4.47 -7.58 8.29
N VAL A 116 -3.34 -8.06 7.77
CA VAL A 116 -2.79 -7.65 6.47
C VAL A 116 -3.22 -8.65 5.41
N LEU A 117 -4.32 -8.36 4.74
CA LEU A 117 -4.88 -9.22 3.71
C LEU A 117 -4.04 -9.17 2.44
N MET A 118 -3.87 -10.32 1.79
CA MET A 118 -3.15 -10.44 0.52
C MET A 118 -4.10 -10.79 -0.63
N ILE A 119 -3.90 -10.15 -1.78
CA ILE A 119 -4.56 -10.52 -3.03
C ILE A 119 -3.58 -10.55 -4.19
N VAL A 120 -3.89 -11.38 -5.18
CA VAL A 120 -3.27 -11.30 -6.51
C VAL A 120 -4.25 -10.67 -7.47
N THR A 121 -3.87 -9.52 -8.04
CA THR A 121 -4.74 -8.72 -8.90
C THR A 121 -3.94 -8.09 -10.02
N GLN A 122 -4.61 -7.78 -11.14
CA GLN A 122 -4.03 -6.94 -12.18
C GLN A 122 -4.51 -5.51 -11.98
N LEU A 123 -3.58 -4.56 -11.85
CA LEU A 123 -3.92 -3.15 -11.74
C LEU A 123 -4.51 -2.68 -13.07
N VAL A 124 -5.72 -2.13 -13.00
CA VAL A 124 -6.49 -1.74 -14.20
C VAL A 124 -5.90 -0.47 -14.81
N PRO A 125 -5.47 -0.52 -16.09
CA PRO A 125 -4.90 0.63 -16.77
C PRO A 125 -5.81 1.86 -16.72
N GLY A 126 -5.26 3.00 -16.30
CA GLY A 126 -5.99 4.27 -16.27
C GLY A 126 -7.06 4.42 -15.17
N MET A 127 -7.27 3.39 -14.33
CA MET A 127 -8.10 3.47 -13.11
C MET A 127 -7.27 3.55 -11.83
N SER A 128 -5.95 3.71 -11.96
CA SER A 128 -5.02 3.88 -10.85
C SER A 128 -4.40 5.27 -10.91
N TRP A 129 -4.51 6.02 -9.82
CA TRP A 129 -3.90 7.33 -9.60
C TRP A 129 -2.70 7.15 -8.68
N LEU A 130 -1.61 6.66 -9.27
CA LEU A 130 -0.35 6.33 -8.58
C LEU A 130 0.77 7.32 -8.88
N TYR A 131 0.43 8.51 -9.39
CA TYR A 131 1.41 9.60 -9.54
C TYR A 131 1.91 10.02 -8.16
N PRO A 132 3.20 10.33 -8.00
CA PRO A 132 3.75 10.75 -6.69
C PRO A 132 2.99 11.88 -6.02
N ASP A 133 2.47 12.83 -6.80
CA ASP A 133 1.67 13.97 -6.34
C ASP A 133 0.18 13.83 -6.65
N GLY A 134 -0.26 12.63 -7.06
CA GLY A 134 -1.63 12.34 -7.47
C GLY A 134 -2.16 13.21 -8.61
N CYS A 135 -1.27 13.84 -9.40
CA CYS A 135 -1.61 14.89 -10.37
C CYS A 135 -2.38 16.07 -9.75
N TRP A 136 -1.98 16.51 -8.55
CA TRP A 136 -2.60 17.64 -7.89
C TRP A 136 -2.54 18.91 -8.75
N THR A 137 -3.69 19.55 -8.92
CA THR A 137 -3.87 20.81 -9.68
C THR A 137 -4.51 21.90 -8.84
N GLY A 138 -4.58 21.70 -7.52
CA GLY A 138 -5.25 22.58 -6.57
C GLY A 138 -6.44 21.91 -5.86
N PRO A 139 -7.04 22.61 -4.89
CA PRO A 139 -8.20 22.12 -4.14
C PRO A 139 -9.36 21.71 -5.03
N THR A 140 -10.00 20.60 -4.67
CA THR A 140 -11.21 20.09 -5.31
C THR A 140 -12.29 19.83 -4.25
N ARG A 141 -13.54 19.58 -4.69
CA ARG A 141 -14.63 19.19 -3.77
C ARG A 141 -14.40 17.88 -3.01
N PHE A 142 -13.43 17.06 -3.43
CA PHE A 142 -13.13 15.75 -2.85
C PHE A 142 -11.84 15.73 -2.04
N VAL A 143 -10.90 16.61 -2.39
CA VAL A 143 -9.60 16.75 -1.76
C VAL A 143 -9.33 18.25 -1.70
N ASP A 144 -9.57 18.82 -0.53
CA ASP A 144 -9.48 20.24 -0.22
C ASP A 144 -8.03 20.70 0.02
N ASN A 145 -7.22 19.83 0.60
CA ASN A 145 -5.82 20.08 0.90
C ASN A 145 -4.92 19.03 0.23
N PHE A 146 -3.73 19.45 -0.20
CA PHE A 146 -2.70 18.56 -0.75
C PHE A 146 -2.29 17.47 0.26
N THR A 147 -2.29 17.77 1.55
CA THR A 147 -1.99 16.78 2.61
C THR A 147 -3.05 15.69 2.72
N ASN A 148 -4.29 15.96 2.26
CA ASN A 148 -5.38 14.96 2.21
C ASN A 148 -5.32 14.07 0.97
N LEU A 149 -4.29 14.23 0.12
CA LEU A 149 -4.10 13.43 -1.07
C LEU A 149 -3.90 11.94 -0.71
N LYS A 150 -4.63 11.09 -1.43
CA LYS A 150 -4.55 9.64 -1.33
C LYS A 150 -4.22 9.07 -2.69
N LEU A 151 -3.18 8.25 -2.77
CA LEU A 151 -2.94 7.46 -3.98
C LEU A 151 -4.00 6.37 -4.04
N LEU A 152 -4.55 6.14 -5.22
CA LEU A 152 -5.62 5.17 -5.43
C LEU A 152 -5.14 4.15 -6.44
N CYS A 153 -5.27 2.86 -6.14
CA CYS A 153 -5.15 1.83 -7.16
C CYS A 153 -6.38 0.95 -7.20
N THR A 154 -6.66 0.49 -8.42
CA THR A 154 -7.83 -0.33 -8.73
C THR A 154 -7.35 -1.65 -9.30
N GLY A 155 -7.56 -2.72 -8.55
CA GLY A 155 -7.25 -4.08 -8.97
C GLY A 155 -8.45 -4.74 -9.63
N GLY A 156 -8.22 -5.45 -10.73
CA GLY A 156 -9.18 -6.32 -11.39
C GLY A 156 -8.73 -7.79 -11.43
N PRO A 157 -9.51 -8.65 -12.11
CA PRO A 157 -9.16 -10.05 -12.29
C PRO A 157 -7.77 -10.18 -12.92
N PRO A 158 -6.86 -10.98 -12.34
CA PRO A 158 -5.55 -11.22 -12.94
C PRO A 158 -5.69 -12.00 -14.24
N THR A 159 -4.84 -11.71 -15.23
CA THR A 159 -4.83 -12.41 -16.54
C THR A 159 -4.07 -13.72 -16.53
N HIS A 160 -3.19 -13.95 -15.55
CA HIS A 160 -2.40 -15.17 -15.49
C HIS A 160 -3.27 -16.37 -15.06
N PRO A 161 -3.31 -17.49 -15.83
CA PRO A 161 -4.24 -18.60 -15.60
C PRO A 161 -4.23 -19.16 -14.18
N ARG A 162 -3.08 -19.11 -13.50
CA ARG A 162 -2.94 -19.61 -12.12
C ARG A 162 -3.84 -18.88 -11.12
N PHE A 163 -4.14 -17.59 -11.35
CA PHE A 163 -4.87 -16.74 -10.40
C PHE A 163 -6.27 -16.36 -10.88
N VAL A 164 -6.63 -16.65 -12.13
CA VAL A 164 -7.97 -16.34 -12.68
C VAL A 164 -9.07 -16.96 -11.82
N ASN A 165 -8.89 -18.23 -11.44
CA ASN A 165 -9.89 -18.97 -10.65
C ASN A 165 -9.91 -18.52 -9.18
N ASP A 166 -8.77 -18.08 -8.63
CA ASP A 166 -8.67 -17.58 -7.27
C ASP A 166 -9.48 -16.29 -7.06
N TYR A 167 -9.66 -15.48 -8.12
CA TYR A 167 -10.31 -14.17 -8.02
C TYR A 167 -11.79 -14.26 -7.60
N ALA A 168 -12.53 -15.27 -8.08
CA ALA A 168 -13.93 -15.45 -7.70
C ALA A 168 -14.06 -15.78 -6.20
N THR A 169 -13.24 -16.70 -5.71
CA THR A 169 -13.17 -17.07 -4.28
C THR A 169 -12.77 -15.88 -3.41
N LEU A 170 -11.77 -15.12 -3.86
CA LEU A 170 -11.32 -13.90 -3.20
C LEU A 170 -12.47 -12.89 -3.02
N ILE A 171 -13.24 -12.61 -4.08
CA ILE A 171 -14.37 -11.68 -4.00
C ILE A 171 -15.47 -12.21 -3.05
N ALA A 172 -15.76 -13.51 -3.10
CA ALA A 172 -16.72 -14.14 -2.20
C ALA A 172 -16.28 -14.03 -0.73
N ASN A 173 -15.00 -14.30 -0.43
CA ASN A 173 -14.44 -14.19 0.91
C ASN A 173 -14.41 -12.74 1.40
N LEU A 174 -13.99 -11.79 0.55
CA LEU A 174 -13.99 -10.37 0.89
C LEU A 174 -15.40 -9.86 1.22
N ASN A 175 -16.39 -10.23 0.42
CA ASN A 175 -17.79 -9.88 0.69
C ASN A 175 -18.27 -10.53 1.99
N SER A 176 -17.94 -11.80 2.24
CA SER A 176 -18.27 -12.51 3.48
C SER A 176 -17.65 -11.84 4.72
N ILE A 177 -16.40 -11.36 4.63
CA ILE A 177 -15.75 -10.60 5.71
C ILE A 177 -16.52 -9.29 5.96
N MET A 178 -16.88 -8.55 4.91
CA MET A 178 -17.63 -7.30 5.05
C MET A 178 -19.04 -7.52 5.58
N ASP A 179 -19.72 -8.59 5.17
CA ASP A 179 -21.10 -8.87 5.57
C ASP A 179 -21.23 -9.25 7.06
N ARG A 180 -20.15 -9.71 7.70
CA ARG A 180 -20.12 -10.00 9.14
C ARG A 180 -20.34 -8.79 10.05
N ILE A 181 -20.12 -7.57 9.55
CA ILE A 181 -20.24 -6.35 10.35
C ILE A 181 -21.28 -5.36 9.83
N LYS A 182 -21.94 -5.67 8.70
CA LYS A 182 -22.98 -4.78 8.18
C LYS A 182 -24.23 -4.91 9.06
N ASP A 183 -24.58 -3.82 9.71
CA ASP A 183 -25.84 -3.73 10.47
C ASP A 183 -27.05 -3.53 9.54
N SER A 184 -26.82 -3.06 8.31
CA SER A 184 -27.88 -2.71 7.37
C SER A 184 -27.72 -3.35 5.98
N SER A 185 -28.84 -3.69 5.36
CA SER A 185 -28.90 -4.09 3.95
C SER A 185 -28.50 -2.97 2.98
N ASN A 186 -28.29 -1.74 3.46
CA ASN A 186 -27.99 -0.55 2.67
C ASN A 186 -26.50 -0.18 2.65
N GLY A 187 -25.61 -1.08 3.08
CA GLY A 187 -24.16 -0.86 3.06
C GLY A 187 -23.65 -0.53 1.66
N ARG A 188 -22.91 0.58 1.52
CA ARG A 188 -22.31 0.97 0.24
C ARG A 188 -20.94 0.33 0.16
N ASN A 189 -20.79 -0.73 -0.64
CA ASN A 189 -19.48 -1.34 -0.86
C ASN A 189 -18.59 -0.38 -1.66
N THR A 190 -17.74 0.36 -0.96
CA THR A 190 -16.81 1.36 -1.52
C THR A 190 -15.53 0.74 -2.05
N ILE A 191 -15.25 -0.52 -1.69
CA ILE A 191 -14.04 -1.25 -2.07
C ILE A 191 -14.27 -2.00 -3.37
N VAL A 192 -15.35 -2.80 -3.45
CA VAL A 192 -15.69 -3.56 -4.65
C VAL A 192 -16.64 -2.74 -5.52
N SER A 193 -16.27 -2.52 -6.78
CA SER A 193 -17.03 -1.66 -7.69
C SER A 193 -17.10 -2.19 -9.12
N GLY A 194 -18.22 -1.88 -9.79
CA GLY A 194 -18.42 -2.21 -11.19
C GLY A 194 -18.73 -3.69 -11.46
N PRO A 195 -19.03 -4.05 -12.72
CA PRO A 195 -19.47 -5.40 -13.11
C PRO A 195 -18.37 -6.46 -12.99
N ALA A 196 -17.10 -6.04 -13.05
CA ALA A 196 -15.95 -6.93 -12.93
C ALA A 196 -15.45 -7.09 -11.48
N ASN A 197 -16.18 -6.54 -10.49
CA ASN A 197 -15.81 -6.55 -9.08
C ASN A 197 -14.38 -6.01 -8.86
N TYR A 198 -14.12 -4.80 -9.35
CA TYR A 198 -12.83 -4.14 -9.16
C TYR A 198 -12.63 -3.75 -7.70
N ILE A 199 -11.45 -4.02 -7.16
CA ILE A 199 -11.07 -3.73 -5.78
C ILE A 199 -10.31 -2.40 -5.75
N ARG A 200 -10.84 -1.43 -5.02
CA ARG A 200 -10.24 -0.11 -4.84
C ARG A 200 -9.54 -0.02 -3.49
N VAL A 201 -8.24 0.22 -3.52
CA VAL A 201 -7.42 0.39 -2.32
C VAL A 201 -6.70 1.75 -2.36
N ARG A 202 -6.44 2.32 -1.20
CA ARG A 202 -5.91 3.68 -1.07
C ARG A 202 -4.66 3.70 -0.20
N HIS A 203 -3.72 4.57 -0.53
CA HIS A 203 -2.54 4.86 0.27
C HIS A 203 -2.57 6.32 0.70
N ARG A 204 -2.43 6.59 2.00
CA ARG A 204 -2.31 7.95 2.54
C ARG A 204 -0.88 8.41 2.27
N LEU A 205 -0.71 9.51 1.53
CA LEU A 205 0.62 9.96 1.15
C LEU A 205 1.30 10.81 2.23
N PHE A 206 0.53 11.60 2.98
CA PHE A 206 1.07 12.51 3.99
C PHE A 206 0.61 12.12 5.38
N VAL A 207 1.52 12.13 6.35
CA VAL A 207 1.26 11.88 7.77
C VAL A 207 1.75 13.09 8.55
N GLU A 208 0.95 13.58 9.50
CA GLU A 208 1.31 14.71 10.36
C GLU A 208 2.50 14.35 11.25
N TYR A 209 3.34 15.33 11.59
CA TYR A 209 4.47 15.08 12.51
C TYR A 209 3.98 14.76 13.93
N GLU A 210 2.91 15.40 14.41
CA GLU A 210 2.38 15.16 15.77
C GLU A 210 1.75 13.76 15.92
N ASP A 211 1.07 13.29 14.87
CA ASP A 211 0.54 11.93 14.77
C ASP A 211 1.66 10.86 14.85
N ALA A 212 2.90 11.20 14.49
CA ALA A 212 4.01 10.26 14.51
C ALA A 212 4.49 9.89 15.92
N ASP A 213 4.31 10.81 16.88
CA ASP A 213 4.73 10.64 18.28
C ASP A 213 3.57 10.23 19.19
N SER A 214 2.32 10.45 18.75
CA SER A 214 1.16 9.85 19.39
C SER A 214 1.22 8.33 19.14
N ALA A 215 1.59 7.59 20.17
CA ALA A 215 1.71 6.14 20.17
C ALA A 215 0.33 5.49 19.98
N ASP A 216 -0.22 5.56 18.76
CA ASP A 216 -1.18 4.56 18.34
C ASP A 216 -0.41 3.23 18.27
N PRO A 217 -0.69 2.25 19.16
CA PRO A 217 0.02 0.98 19.16
C PRO A 217 -0.11 0.24 17.81
N ALA A 218 -1.11 0.58 17.00
CA ALA A 218 -1.21 0.06 15.64
C ALA A 218 -0.30 0.77 14.63
N GLY A 219 -0.01 2.05 14.84
CA GLY A 219 1.00 2.80 14.10
C GLY A 219 2.39 2.23 14.37
N GLU A 220 2.70 1.85 15.62
CA GLU A 220 3.92 1.15 15.98
C GLU A 220 3.98 -0.25 15.34
N PHE A 221 2.86 -0.98 15.28
CA PHE A 221 2.82 -2.28 14.61
C PHE A 221 3.04 -2.16 13.10
N LEU A 222 2.43 -1.18 12.42
CA LEU A 222 2.75 -0.87 11.03
C LEU A 222 4.19 -0.40 10.88
N GLN A 223 4.76 0.33 11.84
CA GLN A 223 6.17 0.70 11.83
C GLN A 223 7.08 -0.52 12.02
N ARG A 224 6.65 -1.54 12.77
CA ARG A 224 7.36 -2.83 12.98
C ARG A 224 7.21 -3.80 11.82
N LEU A 225 6.04 -3.87 11.18
CA LEU A 225 5.78 -4.64 9.96
C LEU A 225 6.27 -3.92 8.69
N SER A 226 6.37 -2.59 8.72
CA SER A 226 6.94 -1.85 7.62
C SER A 226 8.36 -2.34 7.44
N LEU A 227 8.57 -3.09 6.37
CA LEU A 227 9.89 -3.40 5.82
C LEU A 227 10.71 -2.11 5.56
N ASN A 228 10.12 -0.92 5.73
CA ASN A 228 10.79 0.36 5.87
C ASN A 228 11.82 0.41 7.00
N ARG A 229 11.84 -0.51 7.98
CA ARG A 229 13.00 -0.58 8.90
C ARG A 229 14.27 -1.09 8.22
N SER A 230 14.14 -1.90 7.16
CA SER A 230 15.25 -2.34 6.31
C SER A 230 15.62 -1.27 5.28
N LEU A 231 14.61 -0.63 4.69
CA LEU A 231 14.80 0.52 3.82
C LEU A 231 14.97 1.76 4.69
N LYS A 232 16.20 2.01 5.16
CA LYS A 232 16.63 3.26 5.82
C LYS A 232 16.46 4.50 4.91
N LEU A 233 15.28 4.67 4.32
CA LEU A 233 14.90 5.90 3.66
C LEU A 233 14.83 6.94 4.77
N PRO A 234 15.60 8.03 4.68
CA PRO A 234 15.45 9.15 5.61
C PRO A 234 14.07 9.75 5.33
N VAL A 235 13.04 9.31 6.05
CA VAL A 235 11.68 9.87 5.96
C VAL A 235 11.63 11.10 6.87
N ASP A 236 12.46 12.08 6.54
CA ASP A 236 12.55 13.35 7.24
C ASP A 236 11.91 14.49 6.42
N ALA A 237 11.90 15.69 6.99
CA ALA A 237 11.41 16.88 6.32
C ALA A 237 12.18 17.17 5.02
N ALA A 238 13.47 16.82 4.95
CA ALA A 238 14.28 17.04 3.75
C ALA A 238 13.82 16.13 2.60
N TYR A 239 13.49 14.86 2.88
CA TYR A 239 12.93 13.95 1.90
C TYR A 239 11.56 14.41 1.39
N THR A 240 10.71 14.93 2.27
CA THR A 240 9.40 15.48 1.89
C THR A 240 9.55 16.67 0.93
N ARG A 241 10.54 17.54 1.14
CA ARG A 241 10.79 18.71 0.27
C ARG A 241 11.28 18.35 -1.14
N VAL A 242 11.90 17.19 -1.31
CA VAL A 242 12.37 16.70 -2.63
C VAL A 242 11.44 15.66 -3.23
N TRP A 243 10.25 15.48 -2.67
CA TRP A 243 9.26 14.54 -3.19
C TRP A 243 8.87 14.90 -4.63
N PRO A 244 8.81 13.93 -5.58
CA PRO A 244 8.54 14.26 -6.98
C PRO A 244 7.15 14.87 -7.18
N THR A 245 7.09 15.98 -7.91
CA THR A 245 5.84 16.63 -8.33
C THR A 245 5.80 16.83 -9.83
N SER A 246 4.61 16.71 -10.42
CA SER A 246 4.35 16.83 -11.86
C SER A 246 3.90 18.23 -12.29
N THR A 247 3.37 19.03 -11.36
CA THR A 247 2.88 20.40 -11.60
C THR A 247 3.55 21.41 -10.67
N THR A 248 3.57 22.68 -11.07
CA THR A 248 4.07 23.78 -10.23
C THR A 248 3.19 23.99 -9.00
N THR A 249 1.86 23.88 -9.16
CA THR A 249 0.89 23.96 -8.06
C THR A 249 1.11 22.86 -7.01
N ALA A 250 1.45 21.64 -7.43
CA ALA A 250 1.81 20.56 -6.52
C ALA A 250 3.13 20.84 -5.80
N ALA A 251 4.13 21.40 -6.49
CA ALA A 251 5.40 21.77 -5.87
C ALA A 251 5.25 22.85 -4.79
N GLU A 252 4.43 23.88 -5.04
CA GLU A 252 4.11 24.92 -4.06
C GLU A 252 3.35 24.34 -2.85
N ALA A 253 2.34 23.50 -3.11
CA ALA A 253 1.58 22.86 -2.03
C ALA A 253 2.44 21.89 -1.21
N LEU A 254 3.40 21.20 -1.84
CA LEU A 254 4.38 20.34 -1.17
C LEU A 254 5.28 21.14 -0.25
N ALA A 255 5.74 22.32 -0.67
CA ALA A 255 6.58 23.17 0.16
C ALA A 255 5.87 23.54 1.47
N SER A 256 4.60 23.91 1.41
CA SER A 256 3.77 24.18 2.60
C SER A 256 3.48 22.91 3.42
N ALA A 257 3.17 21.80 2.76
CA ALA A 257 2.90 20.52 3.44
C ALA A 257 4.13 20.01 4.22
N ALA A 258 5.34 20.22 3.70
CA ALA A 258 6.58 19.75 4.31
C ALA A 258 6.87 20.32 5.71
N GLU A 259 6.21 21.43 6.07
CA GLU A 259 6.34 22.06 7.39
C GLU A 259 5.57 21.32 8.48
N THR A 260 4.45 20.70 8.13
CA THR A 260 3.49 20.09 9.08
C THR A 260 3.37 18.57 8.92
N HIS A 261 3.73 18.06 7.74
CA HIS A 261 3.59 16.66 7.39
C HIS A 261 4.90 16.11 6.83
N ARG A 262 5.06 14.79 6.98
CA ARG A 262 6.02 13.99 6.23
C ARG A 262 5.32 13.17 5.16
N VAL A 263 6.01 12.92 4.05
CA VAL A 263 5.56 11.96 3.05
C VAL A 263 5.83 10.53 3.53
N GLU A 264 4.82 9.67 3.43
CA GLU A 264 4.92 8.22 3.58
C GLU A 264 4.89 7.60 2.17
N PRO A 265 6.04 7.18 1.60
CA PRO A 265 6.08 6.60 0.26
C PRO A 265 5.29 5.29 0.22
N LEU A 266 4.53 5.07 -0.85
CA LEU A 266 3.88 3.79 -1.11
C LEU A 266 4.93 2.66 -1.21
N PRO A 267 4.91 1.62 -0.36
CA PRO A 267 5.89 0.53 -0.44
C PRO A 267 5.61 -0.35 -1.67
N ALA A 268 6.15 0.05 -2.82
CA ALA A 268 6.00 -0.66 -4.08
C ALA A 268 7.32 -1.32 -4.50
N TYR A 269 7.29 -2.62 -4.81
CA TYR A 269 8.46 -3.41 -5.15
C TYR A 269 8.36 -3.95 -6.57
N ASP A 270 9.46 -3.89 -7.31
CA ASP A 270 9.52 -4.41 -8.68
C ASP A 270 9.64 -5.96 -8.73
N LEU A 271 9.82 -6.50 -9.93
CA LEU A 271 9.93 -7.94 -10.18
C LEU A 271 11.09 -8.62 -9.43
N ASN A 272 12.12 -7.85 -9.08
CA ASN A 272 13.31 -8.30 -8.37
C ASN A 272 13.17 -8.10 -6.85
N GLY A 273 12.04 -7.56 -6.37
CA GLY A 273 11.85 -7.21 -4.97
C GLY A 273 12.61 -5.95 -4.56
N VAL A 274 13.02 -5.11 -5.51
CA VAL A 274 13.66 -3.83 -5.22
C VAL A 274 12.59 -2.76 -5.05
N LEU A 275 12.75 -1.90 -4.03
CA LEU A 275 11.84 -0.77 -3.83
C LEU A 275 11.87 0.15 -5.05
N MET A 276 10.68 0.45 -5.55
CA MET A 276 10.46 1.30 -6.70
C MET A 276 10.54 2.77 -6.29
N GLU A 277 11.25 3.59 -7.05
CA GLU A 277 11.21 5.05 -6.83
C GLU A 277 9.84 5.62 -7.23
N PRO A 278 9.32 6.63 -6.52
CA PRO A 278 7.99 7.18 -6.77
C PRO A 278 7.73 7.60 -8.22
N GLN A 279 8.71 8.20 -8.90
CA GLN A 279 8.56 8.62 -10.30
C GLN A 279 8.26 7.47 -11.28
N TYR A 280 8.46 6.21 -10.87
CA TYR A 280 8.20 5.04 -11.69
C TYR A 280 6.89 4.33 -11.37
N TYR A 281 6.15 4.72 -10.31
CA TYR A 281 4.92 4.06 -9.89
C TYR A 281 3.93 3.90 -11.03
N THR A 282 3.49 5.00 -11.65
CA THR A 282 2.54 4.95 -12.77
C THR A 282 3.06 4.05 -13.90
N ARG A 283 4.31 4.23 -14.35
CA ARG A 283 4.83 3.50 -15.51
C ARG A 283 4.99 2.00 -15.26
N ARG A 284 5.35 1.58 -14.04
CA ARG A 284 5.66 0.18 -13.73
C ARG A 284 4.47 -0.58 -13.13
N LEU A 285 3.50 0.12 -12.54
CA LEU A 285 2.34 -0.49 -11.89
C LEU A 285 1.09 -0.50 -12.78
N ASP A 286 0.90 0.47 -13.68
CA ASP A 286 -0.29 0.54 -14.53
C ASP A 286 -0.35 -0.67 -15.48
N GLY A 287 -1.34 -1.56 -15.29
CA GLY A 287 -1.47 -2.82 -16.04
C GLY A 287 -0.69 -4.02 -15.49
N ALA A 288 0.11 -3.86 -14.43
CA ALA A 288 0.91 -4.93 -13.85
C ALA A 288 0.06 -5.91 -13.04
N THR A 289 0.46 -7.19 -13.01
CA THR A 289 -0.08 -8.15 -12.03
C THR A 289 0.77 -8.08 -10.77
N VAL A 290 0.11 -7.85 -9.64
CA VAL A 290 0.74 -7.58 -8.36
C VAL A 290 0.19 -8.50 -7.27
N VAL A 291 1.03 -8.79 -6.27
CA VAL A 291 0.57 -9.16 -4.94
C VAL A 291 0.36 -7.86 -4.18
N LEU A 292 -0.87 -7.59 -3.78
CA LEU A 292 -1.26 -6.41 -3.03
C LEU A 292 -1.56 -6.81 -1.60
N HIS A 293 -0.92 -6.12 -0.66
CA HIS A 293 -1.14 -6.25 0.78
C HIS A 293 -1.93 -5.03 1.25
N PHE A 294 -3.01 -5.23 1.99
CA PHE A 294 -3.81 -4.14 2.51
C PHE A 294 -4.50 -4.48 3.82
N GLU A 295 -4.78 -3.45 4.61
CA GLU A 295 -5.61 -3.54 5.81
C GLU A 295 -7.04 -3.13 5.49
N LEU A 296 -8.00 -3.74 6.19
CA LEU A 296 -9.42 -3.45 6.03
C LEU A 296 -9.96 -2.73 7.27
N SER A 297 -10.68 -1.63 7.07
CA SER A 297 -11.35 -0.88 8.13
C SER A 297 -12.79 -0.57 7.76
N HIS A 298 -13.66 -0.57 8.76
CA HIS A 298 -15.08 -0.29 8.68
C HIS A 298 -15.40 0.98 9.47
N HIS A 299 -16.19 1.86 8.87
CA HIS A 299 -16.67 3.08 9.50
C HIS A 299 -18.18 3.18 9.32
N PRO A 300 -18.98 3.03 10.39
CA PRO A 300 -20.40 3.30 10.31
C PRO A 300 -20.62 4.81 10.21
N ILE A 301 -21.15 5.28 9.08
CA ILE A 301 -21.49 6.69 8.90
C ILE A 301 -22.97 6.87 9.26
N CYS A 302 -23.23 7.37 10.46
CA CYS A 302 -24.56 7.83 10.84
C CYS A 302 -24.94 9.04 9.98
N LYS A 303 -25.94 8.88 9.10
CA LYS A 303 -26.53 10.03 8.42
C LYS A 303 -27.33 10.88 9.42
N SER A 304 -27.52 12.16 9.11
CA SER A 304 -28.37 13.07 9.90
C SER A 304 -29.75 12.46 10.17
N ARG A 305 -30.41 12.92 11.25
CA ARG A 305 -31.69 12.52 11.91
C ARG A 305 -32.71 11.59 11.22
N GLU A 306 -32.75 11.46 9.90
CA GLU A 306 -33.73 10.68 9.13
C GLU A 306 -33.11 9.59 8.24
N GLY A 307 -31.78 9.55 8.07
CA GLY A 307 -31.11 8.56 7.23
C GLY A 307 -30.67 7.33 8.00
N ALA A 308 -30.91 6.14 7.44
CA ALA A 308 -30.29 4.90 7.93
C ALA A 308 -28.74 5.04 7.94
N PRO A 309 -28.06 4.46 8.93
CA PRO A 309 -26.59 4.42 8.95
C PRO A 309 -26.09 3.76 7.67
N VAL A 310 -24.99 4.27 7.13
CA VAL A 310 -24.34 3.70 5.95
C VAL A 310 -22.97 3.18 6.33
N ASP A 311 -22.84 1.87 6.24
CA ASP A 311 -21.58 1.15 6.42
C ASP A 311 -20.63 1.51 5.27
N THR A 312 -19.44 2.01 5.62
CA THR A 312 -18.39 2.37 4.68
C THR A 312 -17.13 1.58 4.97
N PHE A 313 -16.59 0.93 3.95
CA PHE A 313 -15.35 0.16 4.06
C PHE A 313 -14.20 0.88 3.40
N SER A 314 -13.02 0.82 4.01
CA SER A 314 -11.79 1.33 3.42
C SER A 314 -10.71 0.25 3.43
N ALA A 315 -9.95 0.19 2.35
CA ALA A 315 -8.80 -0.69 2.21
C ALA A 315 -7.54 0.18 2.10
N ARG A 316 -6.66 0.10 3.11
CA ARG A 316 -5.39 0.83 3.15
C ARG A 316 -4.27 -0.04 2.60
N VAL A 317 -3.57 0.42 1.58
CA VAL A 317 -2.41 -0.31 1.04
C VAL A 317 -1.29 -0.34 2.06
N VAL A 318 -0.76 -1.53 2.31
CA VAL A 318 0.46 -1.76 3.09
C VAL A 318 1.66 -1.91 2.15
N GLN A 319 1.51 -2.71 1.11
CA GLN A 319 2.59 -2.99 0.16
C GLN A 319 2.05 -3.47 -1.20
N ILE A 320 2.78 -3.14 -2.28
CA ILE A 320 2.56 -3.67 -3.63
C ILE A 320 3.82 -4.39 -4.09
N ARG A 321 3.70 -5.63 -4.58
CA ARG A 321 4.82 -6.36 -5.20
C ARG A 321 4.46 -6.79 -6.61
N VAL A 322 5.22 -6.34 -7.60
CA VAL A 322 5.03 -6.75 -9.00
C VAL A 322 5.47 -8.20 -9.19
N ILE A 323 4.57 -9.05 -9.70
CA ILE A 323 4.86 -10.44 -10.05
C ILE A 323 4.88 -10.67 -11.55
N LEU A 324 4.13 -9.88 -12.32
CA LEU A 324 4.22 -9.79 -13.77
C LEU A 324 4.20 -8.32 -14.21
N PRO A 325 5.05 -7.93 -15.18
CA PRO A 325 5.06 -6.55 -15.67
C PRO A 325 3.75 -6.22 -16.41
N PRO A 326 3.47 -4.94 -16.67
CA PRO A 326 2.30 -4.51 -17.44
C PRO A 326 2.15 -5.22 -18.80
N THR A 327 1.03 -5.91 -18.99
CA THR A 327 0.66 -6.52 -20.28
C THR A 327 0.17 -5.41 -21.20
N GLY A 328 0.98 -5.01 -22.19
CA GLY A 328 0.60 -3.97 -23.14
C GLY A 328 1.33 -2.64 -22.95
N ALA A 329 2.42 -2.60 -22.17
CA ALA A 329 3.47 -1.62 -22.43
C ALA A 329 4.00 -1.87 -23.84
N SER A 330 3.31 -1.30 -24.84
CA SER A 330 3.74 -1.30 -26.23
C SER A 330 5.22 -0.91 -26.20
N PRO A 331 6.13 -1.74 -26.76
CA PRO A 331 7.56 -1.52 -26.65
C PRO A 331 7.78 -0.10 -27.06
N ALA A 332 8.18 0.77 -26.11
CA ALA A 332 8.03 2.22 -26.20
C ALA A 332 8.45 2.66 -27.60
N THR A 333 7.49 2.74 -28.53
CA THR A 333 7.79 3.14 -29.87
C THR A 333 8.23 4.56 -29.64
N PRO A 334 9.47 4.94 -30.04
CA PRO A 334 10.01 6.24 -29.70
C PRO A 334 8.95 7.23 -30.15
N ARG A 335 8.20 7.80 -29.19
CA ARG A 335 7.16 8.78 -29.49
C ARG A 335 7.94 9.80 -30.27
N LYS A 336 7.66 9.96 -31.57
CA LYS A 336 8.20 11.06 -32.36
C LYS A 336 7.92 12.27 -31.51
N LYS A 337 8.95 12.79 -30.83
CA LYS A 337 8.86 14.05 -30.11
C LYS A 337 8.49 15.02 -31.22
N LYS A 338 7.21 15.36 -31.33
CA LYS A 338 6.86 16.67 -31.87
C LYS A 338 7.54 17.60 -30.89
N LEU A 339 8.75 18.02 -31.25
CA LEU A 339 9.40 19.15 -30.61
C LEU A 339 8.33 20.24 -30.66
N LEU A 340 7.70 20.50 -29.52
CA LEU A 340 7.03 21.77 -29.35
C LEU A 340 8.13 22.82 -29.58
N PRO A 341 7.84 23.93 -30.28
CA PRO A 341 8.79 25.03 -30.39
C PRO A 341 9.34 25.30 -29.00
N GLN A 342 10.65 25.19 -28.88
CA GLN A 342 11.36 25.33 -27.64
C GLN A 342 11.21 26.80 -27.21
N ASP A 343 10.37 27.06 -26.20
CA ASP A 343 10.30 28.38 -25.58
C ASP A 343 11.59 28.61 -24.77
N ASP A 344 12.39 29.58 -25.22
CA ASP A 344 13.75 29.94 -24.77
C ASP A 344 13.81 30.61 -23.38
N TYR A 345 13.01 30.18 -22.39
CA TYR A 345 12.91 30.90 -21.10
C TYR A 345 13.65 30.26 -19.90
N PHE A 346 14.72 29.49 -20.13
CA PHE A 346 15.57 29.02 -19.01
C PHE A 346 17.06 28.90 -19.37
N VAL A 347 17.73 30.01 -19.71
CA VAL A 347 19.19 30.12 -19.57
C VAL A 347 19.61 31.55 -19.21
N HIS A 348 19.59 31.93 -17.93
CA HIS A 348 20.39 33.05 -17.44
C HIS A 348 20.95 32.75 -16.05
N SER A 349 22.14 32.15 -16.00
CA SER A 349 23.19 32.45 -15.01
C SER A 349 24.46 31.65 -15.28
N LEU A 350 25.18 32.01 -16.35
CA LEU A 350 26.63 31.80 -16.44
C LEU A 350 27.27 33.10 -16.99
N PRO A 351 28.39 33.57 -16.43
CA PRO A 351 29.07 34.79 -16.88
C PRO A 351 29.82 34.57 -18.21
N PRO A 352 30.07 35.65 -18.99
CA PRO A 352 30.52 35.52 -20.37
C PRO A 352 32.03 35.28 -20.46
N SER A 353 32.43 34.23 -21.18
CA SER A 353 33.76 34.11 -21.76
C SER A 353 33.66 34.14 -23.28
N VAL A 354 34.04 35.30 -23.82
CA VAL A 354 34.68 35.60 -25.10
C VAL A 354 34.78 34.43 -26.11
N ALA A 355 34.05 34.52 -27.24
CA ALA A 355 34.56 34.30 -28.60
C ALA A 355 33.44 34.36 -29.68
N GLY A 356 33.64 35.23 -30.69
CA GLY A 356 33.21 35.09 -32.10
C GLY A 356 31.70 35.02 -32.39
N MET A 357 31.00 36.09 -32.79
CA MET A 357 31.11 36.88 -34.03
C MET A 357 30.87 36.07 -35.33
N MET A 358 29.63 36.13 -35.87
CA MET A 358 29.26 36.46 -37.27
C MET A 358 27.77 36.11 -37.54
N THR A 359 26.85 37.08 -37.62
CA THR A 359 26.31 37.84 -38.79
C THR A 359 25.24 37.14 -39.66
N ARG A 360 24.19 37.94 -39.98
CA ARG A 360 23.24 37.91 -41.14
C ARG A 360 21.97 37.05 -41.00
N MET A 361 20.78 37.44 -41.47
CA MET A 361 20.20 38.69 -42.00
C MET A 361 18.69 38.41 -42.29
N THR A 362 17.82 39.38 -41.94
CA THR A 362 16.59 39.83 -42.65
C THR A 362 15.44 38.89 -43.05
N ARG A 363 14.23 39.18 -42.53
CA ARG A 363 12.95 39.54 -43.23
C ARG A 363 11.85 39.68 -42.16
N ARG A 364 11.21 40.81 -41.88
CA ARG A 364 10.46 41.83 -42.65
C ARG A 364 9.04 41.38 -43.04
N MET A 365 8.05 42.07 -42.42
CA MET A 365 6.67 42.37 -42.86
C MET A 365 5.64 41.22 -42.79
N ASP A 366 4.36 41.38 -42.40
CA ASP A 366 3.52 42.58 -42.28
C ASP A 366 2.30 42.37 -41.34
N SER A 367 1.69 43.52 -41.02
CA SER A 367 0.41 43.88 -40.39
C SER A 367 -0.89 43.16 -40.80
N HIS A 368 -1.87 43.13 -39.88
CA HIS A 368 -3.29 43.59 -39.99
C HIS A 368 -4.12 42.93 -38.86
N GLU A 369 -4.72 43.61 -37.87
CA GLU A 369 -5.79 44.62 -37.85
C GLU A 369 -7.17 44.16 -38.38
N LYS A 370 -8.11 43.89 -37.46
CA LYS A 370 -9.58 44.16 -37.49
C LYS A 370 -10.24 43.43 -36.31
N SER A 371 -10.87 44.08 -35.33
CA SER A 371 -12.09 44.93 -35.35
C SER A 371 -13.36 44.15 -34.99
N SER A 372 -13.97 44.58 -33.87
CA SER A 372 -15.41 44.78 -33.64
C SER A 372 -16.38 43.59 -33.60
N GLY A 373 -17.24 43.58 -32.57
CA GLY A 373 -18.45 42.77 -32.54
C GLY A 373 -19.18 42.76 -31.20
N MET A 374 -19.87 43.86 -30.86
CA MET A 374 -20.97 43.89 -29.89
C MET A 374 -22.04 42.85 -30.25
N GLN A 375 -22.69 42.22 -29.26
CA GLN A 375 -24.13 42.36 -29.03
C GLN A 375 -24.63 41.57 -27.81
N SER A 376 -25.41 42.30 -27.02
CA SER A 376 -26.30 41.88 -25.95
C SER A 376 -27.47 41.01 -26.44
N PHE A 377 -27.90 40.05 -25.64
CA PHE A 377 -29.29 39.61 -25.61
C PHE A 377 -29.78 39.45 -24.17
N ALA A 378 -30.79 40.25 -23.83
CA ALA A 378 -31.71 40.01 -22.74
C ALA A 378 -32.73 38.95 -23.17
N SER A 379 -33.18 38.10 -22.25
CA SER A 379 -34.48 37.43 -22.34
C SER A 379 -34.96 37.04 -20.95
N SER A 380 -36.08 37.64 -20.60
CA SER A 380 -36.95 37.39 -19.46
C SER A 380 -38.11 36.47 -19.89
N SER A 381 -38.51 35.55 -19.02
CA SER A 381 -39.84 34.91 -18.96
C SER A 381 -39.90 34.05 -17.68
N SER A 382 -40.66 34.40 -16.64
CA SER A 382 -42.12 34.40 -16.45
C SER A 382 -42.75 32.99 -16.30
N SER A 383 -43.10 32.68 -15.04
CA SER A 383 -44.41 32.20 -14.54
C SER A 383 -45.06 30.89 -15.04
N GLY A 384 -45.55 30.11 -14.06
CA GLY A 384 -46.62 29.11 -14.17
C GLY A 384 -46.40 27.96 -13.17
N SER A 385 -46.91 28.00 -11.93
CA SER A 385 -48.29 27.74 -11.46
C SER A 385 -48.76 26.28 -11.68
N SER A 386 -48.73 25.46 -10.63
CA SER A 386 -49.87 24.74 -9.99
C SER A 386 -49.37 23.79 -8.92
#